data_AF-A0A4R9LZ93-F1
#
_entry.id   AF-A0A4R9LZ93-F1
#
_cell.length_a   1.000
_cell.length_b   1.000
_cell.length_c   1.000
_cell.angle_alpha   90.00
_cell.angle_beta   90.00
_cell.angle_gamma   90.00
#
_symmetry.space_group_name_H-M   'P 1'
#
loop_
_entity.id
_entity.type
_entity.pdbx_description
1 polymer ?
#
loop_
_entity_poly.entity_id
_entity_poly.type
_entity_poly.pdbx_seq_one_letter_code
_entity_poly.pdbx_strand_id
1 'polypeptide(L)'
;MKSNQKRRWEELLEDASFETKISNQVHSRFRKEQTRNRTVAGFVFTLFVAANLWTFRDFVFDHNDLSTDLSFVIEEMNSGLLVHLGED
;
A
#
# COMPACT_ATOMS: atom_id res chain seq x y z
N MET A 1 -16.66 -21.48 31.01
CA MET A 1 -17.92 -21.94 30.40
C MET A 1 -18.81 -20.73 30.15
N LYS A 2 -19.07 -20.34 28.90
CA LYS A 2 -20.07 -19.31 28.58
C LYS A 2 -21.40 -20.03 28.36
N SER A 3 -22.35 -19.86 29.27
CA SER A 3 -23.70 -20.40 29.11
C SER A 3 -24.39 -19.66 27.97
N ASN A 4 -24.56 -20.33 26.82
CA ASN A 4 -25.48 -19.91 25.76
C ASN A 4 -26.92 -20.23 26.18
N GLN A 5 -27.32 -19.75 27.36
CA GLN A 5 -28.67 -19.94 27.87
C GLN A 5 -29.53 -18.88 27.20
N LYS A 6 -30.32 -19.31 26.20
CA LYS A 6 -31.32 -18.46 25.55
C LYS A 6 -32.31 -18.01 26.63
N ARG A 7 -32.17 -16.76 27.08
CA ARG A 7 -33.13 -16.12 27.99
C ARG A 7 -34.45 -15.90 27.27
N ARG A 8 -35.55 -16.06 27.99
CA ARG A 8 -36.88 -15.76 27.47
C ARG A 8 -37.02 -14.25 27.28
N TRP A 9 -37.79 -13.83 26.28
CA TRP A 9 -37.96 -12.40 25.95
C TRP A 9 -38.56 -11.59 27.11
N GLU A 10 -39.37 -12.22 27.96
CA GLU A 10 -39.92 -11.58 29.16
C GLU A 10 -38.81 -11.18 30.16
N GLU A 11 -37.81 -12.05 30.36
CA GLU A 11 -36.68 -11.80 31.27
C GLU A 11 -35.73 -10.70 30.75
N LEU A 12 -35.76 -10.42 29.44
CA LEU A 12 -34.95 -9.35 28.82
C LEU A 12 -35.60 -7.97 29.01
N LEU A 13 -36.93 -7.90 29.10
CA LEU A 13 -37.68 -6.67 29.35
C LEU A 13 -37.59 -6.24 30.82
N GLU A 14 -37.43 -7.20 31.74
CA GLU A 14 -37.21 -6.95 33.17
C GLU A 14 -35.78 -6.49 33.48
N ASP A 15 -34.82 -6.72 32.58
CA ASP A 15 -33.43 -6.34 32.78
C ASP A 15 -33.23 -4.86 32.41
N ALA A 16 -33.26 -3.98 33.42
CA ALA A 16 -32.99 -2.55 33.27
C ALA A 16 -31.62 -2.22 32.66
N SER A 17 -30.69 -3.18 32.64
CA SER A 17 -29.35 -3.03 32.03
C SER A 17 -29.26 -3.56 30.61
N PHE A 18 -30.35 -4.08 30.04
CA PHE A 18 -30.38 -4.71 28.72
C PHE A 18 -29.94 -3.75 27.60
N GLU A 19 -30.48 -2.54 27.59
CA GLU A 19 -30.15 -1.52 26.59
C GLU A 19 -28.67 -1.12 26.66
N THR A 20 -28.16 -0.90 27.87
CA THR A 20 -26.74 -0.58 28.12
C THR A 20 -25.81 -1.71 27.69
N LYS A 21 -26.20 -2.98 27.90
CA LYS A 21 -25.43 -4.14 27.43
C LYS A 21 -25.37 -4.20 25.90
N ILE A 22 -26.49 -3.93 25.23
CA ILE A 22 -26.54 -3.88 23.76
C ILE A 22 -25.67 -2.74 23.26
N SER A 23 -25.80 -1.52 23.81
CA SER A 23 -25.03 -0.37 23.34
C SER A 23 -23.53 -0.59 23.53
N ASN A 24 -23.12 -1.14 24.68
CA ASN A 24 -21.72 -1.49 24.95
C ASN A 24 -21.20 -2.57 24.00
N GLN A 25 -22.01 -3.59 23.71
CA GLN A 25 -21.63 -4.64 22.78
C GLN A 25 -21.45 -4.09 21.36
N VAL A 26 -22.37 -3.25 20.89
CA VAL A 26 -22.29 -2.60 19.57
C VAL A 26 -21.07 -1.68 19.50
N HIS A 27 -20.86 -0.83 20.50
CA HIS A 27 -19.69 0.06 20.55
C HIS A 27 -18.38 -0.71 20.58
N SER A 28 -18.30 -1.81 21.34
CA SER A 28 -17.08 -2.64 21.38
C SER A 28 -16.77 -3.27 20.01
N ARG A 29 -17.81 -3.73 19.30
CA ARG A 29 -17.68 -4.29 17.95
C ARG A 29 -17.20 -3.23 16.97
N PHE A 30 -17.82 -2.05 16.98
CA PHE A 30 -17.44 -0.94 16.11
C PHE A 30 -16.00 -0.48 16.35
N ARG A 31 -15.60 -0.31 17.62
CA ARG A 31 -14.21 0.07 17.97
C ARG A 31 -13.20 -0.99 17.49
N LYS A 32 -13.53 -2.27 17.61
CA LYS A 32 -12.67 -3.36 17.14
C LYS A 32 -12.57 -3.39 15.60
N GLU A 33 -13.67 -3.13 14.90
CA GLU A 33 -13.71 -3.00 13.45
C GLU A 33 -12.85 -1.81 12.99
N GLN A 34 -12.99 -0.66 13.66
CA GLN A 34 -12.31 0.58 13.34
C GLN A 34 -10.79 0.46 13.53
N THR A 35 -10.34 -0.15 14.63
CA THR A 35 -8.91 -0.38 14.86
C THR A 35 -8.33 -1.37 13.87
N ARG A 36 -9.05 -2.45 13.54
CA ARG A 36 -8.65 -3.39 12.49
C ARG A 36 -8.50 -2.68 11.14
N ASN A 37 -9.49 -1.90 10.72
CA ASN A 37 -9.44 -1.16 9.46
C ASN A 37 -8.31 -0.15 9.43
N ARG A 38 -8.03 0.55 10.55
CA ARG A 38 -6.91 1.49 10.63
C ARG A 38 -5.56 0.77 10.47
N THR A 39 -5.39 -0.39 11.09
CA THR A 39 -4.16 -1.18 10.95
C THR A 39 -3.99 -1.71 9.52
N VAL A 40 -5.06 -2.20 8.91
CA VAL A 40 -5.04 -2.66 7.51
C VAL A 40 -4.71 -1.52 6.57
N ALA A 41 -5.37 -0.36 6.72
CA ALA A 41 -5.11 0.83 5.92
C ALA A 41 -3.67 1.32 6.08
N GLY A 42 -3.15 1.33 7.32
CA GLY A 42 -1.76 1.68 7.59
C GLY A 42 -0.78 0.73 6.93
N PHE A 43 -1.03 -0.59 7.00
CA PHE A 43 -0.18 -1.58 6.35
C PHE A 43 -0.17 -1.46 4.82
N VAL A 44 -1.36 -1.27 4.22
CA VAL A 44 -1.49 -1.04 2.77
C VAL A 44 -0.77 0.25 2.35
N PHE A 45 -0.91 1.32 3.12
CA PHE A 45 -0.23 2.58 2.85
C PHE A 45 1.30 2.44 2.93
N THR A 46 1.82 1.76 3.95
CA THR A 46 3.27 1.51 4.08
C THR A 46 3.80 0.67 2.91
N LEU A 47 3.08 -0.39 2.52
CA LEU A 47 3.43 -1.18 1.35
C LEU A 47 3.42 -0.35 0.06
N PHE A 48 2.41 0.50 -0.12
CA PHE A 48 2.32 1.38 -1.28
C PHE A 48 3.51 2.34 -1.35
N VAL A 49 3.86 2.99 -0.24
CA VAL A 49 5.02 3.90 -0.19
C VAL A 49 6.32 3.14 -0.47
N ALA A 50 6.51 1.96 0.11
CA ALA A 50 7.70 1.14 -0.11
C ALA A 50 7.82 0.69 -1.59
N ALA A 51 6.72 0.26 -2.20
CA ALA A 51 6.69 -0.15 -3.61
C ALA A 51 7.04 1.03 -4.53
N ASN A 52 6.46 2.22 -4.28
CA ASN A 52 6.79 3.40 -5.08
C ASN A 52 8.27 3.79 -4.93
N LEU A 53 8.80 3.84 -3.70
CA LEU A 53 10.21 4.14 -3.46
C LEU A 53 11.14 3.16 -4.19
N TRP A 54 10.80 1.87 -4.19
CA TRP A 54 11.55 0.86 -4.94
C TRP A 54 11.54 1.17 -6.45
N THR A 55 10.36 1.41 -7.02
CA THR A 55 10.24 1.71 -8.46
C THR A 55 10.94 2.99 -8.88
N PHE A 56 10.91 4.04 -8.05
CA PHE A 56 11.62 5.29 -8.33
C PHE A 56 13.13 5.11 -8.25
N ARG A 57 13.62 4.28 -7.33
CA ARG A 57 15.05 3.97 -7.25
C ARG A 57 15.52 3.31 -8.56
N ASP A 58 14.84 2.27 -9.00
CA ASP A 58 15.26 1.53 -10.20
C ASP A 58 15.16 2.40 -11.47
N PHE A 59 14.11 3.23 -11.59
CA PHE A 59 13.93 4.15 -12.71
C PHE A 59 15.03 5.22 -12.82
N VAL A 60 15.57 5.71 -11.70
CA VAL A 60 16.62 6.74 -11.71
C VAL A 60 18.00 6.16 -12.10
N PHE A 61 18.27 4.88 -11.80
CA PHE A 61 19.54 4.25 -12.19
C PHE A 61 19.57 3.87 -13.68
N ASP A 62 18.43 3.48 -14.28
CA ASP A 62 18.33 3.05 -15.69
C ASP A 62 18.57 4.18 -16.70
N HIS A 63 18.34 5.44 -16.30
CA HIS A 63 18.55 6.60 -17.17
C HIS A 63 20.02 6.90 -17.50
N ASN A 64 20.97 6.49 -16.65
CA ASN A 64 22.39 6.72 -16.88
C ASN A 64 22.95 5.83 -17.98
N ASP A 65 22.46 4.59 -18.06
CA ASP A 65 22.90 3.63 -19.08
C ASP A 65 22.42 4.07 -20.47
N LEU A 66 21.16 4.54 -20.58
CA LEU A 66 20.62 5.10 -21.83
C LEU A 66 21.43 6.29 -22.35
N SER A 67 21.87 7.19 -21.48
CA SER A 67 22.66 8.37 -21.87
C SER A 67 24.07 8.00 -22.35
N THR A 68 24.63 6.93 -21.78
CA THR A 68 25.96 6.42 -22.11
C THR A 68 25.92 5.72 -23.46
N ASP A 69 24.91 4.88 -23.69
CA ASP A 69 24.69 4.18 -24.97
C ASP A 69 24.40 5.17 -26.11
N LEU A 70 23.60 6.21 -25.85
CA LEU A 70 23.33 7.24 -26.86
C LEU A 70 24.60 8.03 -27.20
N SER A 71 25.42 8.35 -26.18
CA SER A 71 26.69 9.04 -26.39
C SER A 71 27.66 8.19 -27.22
N PHE A 72 27.72 6.89 -26.95
CA PHE A 72 28.54 5.94 -27.71
C PHE A 72 28.10 5.87 -29.19
N VAL A 73 26.80 5.76 -29.45
CA VAL A 73 26.26 5.73 -30.83
C VAL A 73 26.52 7.05 -31.56
N ILE A 74 26.37 8.20 -30.88
CA ILE A 74 26.66 9.50 -31.47
C ILE A 74 28.15 9.63 -31.80
N GLU A 75 29.03 9.15 -30.94
CA GLU A 75 30.47 9.18 -31.15
C GLU A 75 30.91 8.24 -32.29
N GLU A 76 30.32 7.05 -32.39
CA GLU A 76 30.53 6.13 -33.52
C GLU A 76 30.04 6.74 -34.84
N MET A 77 28.87 7.38 -34.84
CA MET A 77 28.32 8.01 -36.04
C MET A 77 29.16 9.22 -36.48
N ASN A 78 29.66 10.02 -35.54
CA ASN A 78 30.51 11.18 -35.84
C ASN A 78 31.92 10.77 -36.29
N SER A 79 32.50 9.73 -35.68
CA SER A 79 33.80 9.18 -36.11
C SER A 79 33.71 8.47 -37.46
N GLY A 80 32.65 7.71 -37.73
CA GLY A 80 32.38 7.14 -39.06
C GLY A 80 32.17 8.21 -40.14
N LEU A 81 31.49 9.31 -39.80
CA LEU A 81 31.32 10.47 -40.69
C LEU A 81 32.66 11.17 -40.99
N LEU A 82 33.51 11.38 -39.96
CA LEU A 82 34.82 12.02 -40.10
C LEU A 82 35.82 11.17 -40.89
N VAL A 83 35.77 9.84 -40.76
CA VAL A 83 36.60 8.91 -41.55
C VAL A 83 36.27 9.03 -43.04
N HIS A 84 34.99 9.16 -43.41
CA HIS A 84 34.58 9.36 -44.80
C HIS A 84 34.87 10.76 -45.37
N LEU A 85 35.07 11.77 -44.51
CA LEU A 85 35.39 13.15 -44.93
C LEU A 85 36.90 13.43 -44.99
N GLY A 86 37.74 12.52 -44.51
CA GLY A 86 39.21 12.62 -44.56
C GLY A 86 39.85 11.78 -45.67
N GLU A 87 39.05 11.11 -46.50
CA GLU A 87 39.49 10.22 -47.59
C GLU A 87 39.50 10.90 -48.97
N ASP A 88 39.44 12.24 -49.01
CA ASP A 88 39.68 13.08 -50.19
C ASP A 88 41.08 13.72 -50.18
#